data_AF-A0A420S2A7-F1
#
_entry.id   AF-A0A420S2A7-F1
#
_cell.length_a   1.000
_cell.length_b   1.000
_cell.length_c   1.000
_cell.angle_alpha   90.00
_cell.angle_beta   90.00
_cell.angle_gamma   90.00
#
_symmetry.space_group_name_H-M   'P 1'
#
loop_
_entity.id
_entity.type
_entity.pdbx_description
1 polymer ?
#
loop_
_entity_poly.entity_id
_entity_poly.type
_entity_poly.pdbx_seq_one_letter_code
_entity_poly.pdbx_strand_id
1 'polypeptide(L)'
;MKQNNDSRVSKSSKLASSTSESGLMENKGRNESIAEATTPRHGIGEKKYKERTLDYHSLLPYEAESESQADAYLQKIINELYTSIKGGDFRPGALQCTEQLDSWLQLKHEMNRNKRAKLVEVYYCLSLKPGFNSTCSNRFVEMFETLAKKPRYLEPENDLVLDWKPLWQQMKARNFYDDQASFSTANVISTTCIEKICAHARLYFDPAQRYAILEEILPFFKADTVTSAMAVVDVLTALFPTRPVQVGMHASRTDSIFPTLFHLWALMGRSMDSDFLFINLFSRFSSDHLCSVDTSFGRYGIFTENQSNIIFTAIQGLFGD
;
A
#
# COMPACT_ATOMS: atom_id res chain seq x y z
N MET A 1 -84.20 3.93 -2.30
CA MET A 1 -84.80 2.60 -2.58
C MET A 1 -83.85 1.56 -1.99
N LYS A 2 -84.16 1.00 -0.81
CA LYS A 2 -84.79 -0.33 -0.63
C LYS A 2 -84.02 -1.41 -1.41
N GLN A 3 -83.57 -2.53 -0.89
CA GLN A 3 -83.75 -3.31 0.36
C GLN A 3 -82.87 -4.56 0.10
N ASN A 4 -82.16 -5.22 1.02
CA ASN A 4 -82.68 -6.13 2.04
C ASN A 4 -81.45 -6.80 2.71
N ASN A 5 -81.34 -6.68 4.05
CA ASN A 5 -81.62 -7.72 5.07
C ASN A 5 -80.49 -8.74 5.26
N ASP A 6 -79.77 -8.69 6.38
CA ASP A 6 -80.11 -9.25 7.72
C ASP A 6 -80.17 -10.79 7.68
N SER A 7 -79.41 -11.55 8.47
CA SER A 7 -79.42 -11.58 9.95
C SER A 7 -78.40 -12.65 10.42
N ARG A 8 -77.56 -12.40 11.44
CA ARG A 8 -77.74 -12.69 12.90
C ARG A 8 -77.68 -14.20 13.20
N VAL A 9 -76.88 -14.71 14.16
CA VAL A 9 -77.06 -14.69 15.63
C VAL A 9 -75.72 -15.14 16.29
N SER A 10 -75.02 -14.34 17.13
CA SER A 10 -75.06 -14.24 18.61
C SER A 10 -74.70 -15.56 19.36
N LYS A 11 -73.86 -15.67 20.41
CA LYS A 11 -73.71 -14.91 21.66
C LYS A 11 -72.47 -15.39 22.47
N SER A 12 -71.82 -14.45 23.17
CA SER A 12 -71.30 -14.46 24.55
C SER A 12 -70.82 -15.76 25.26
N SER A 13 -69.63 -15.71 25.90
CA SER A 13 -69.49 -15.72 27.39
C SER A 13 -68.03 -15.73 27.89
N LYS A 14 -67.87 -15.27 29.14
CA LYS A 14 -66.66 -14.96 29.91
C LYS A 14 -66.02 -16.16 30.63
N LEU A 15 -64.76 -15.94 31.04
CA LEU A 15 -64.09 -16.30 32.31
C LEU A 15 -63.52 -17.71 32.57
N ALA A 16 -62.20 -17.70 32.86
CA ALA A 16 -61.48 -18.26 34.02
C ALA A 16 -60.91 -19.69 33.99
N SER A 17 -59.59 -19.75 34.27
CA SER A 17 -58.76 -20.78 34.94
C SER A 17 -58.74 -22.19 34.32
N SER A 18 -57.62 -22.88 34.13
CA SER A 18 -56.48 -23.08 35.04
C SER A 18 -55.30 -23.79 34.35
N THR A 19 -54.07 -23.37 34.66
CA THR A 19 -52.86 -24.18 34.97
C THR A 19 -52.52 -25.41 34.11
N SER A 20 -51.37 -25.35 33.42
CA SER A 20 -50.29 -26.36 33.48
C SER A 20 -49.04 -25.83 32.79
N GLU A 21 -47.96 -25.72 33.56
CA GLU A 21 -46.62 -25.31 33.15
C GLU A 21 -45.93 -26.35 32.25
N SER A 22 -45.14 -25.89 31.27
CA SER A 22 -43.86 -26.53 30.91
C SER A 22 -42.98 -25.59 30.07
N GLY A 23 -42.04 -24.94 30.76
CA GLY A 23 -40.63 -24.83 30.35
C GLY A 23 -40.27 -24.09 29.06
N LEU A 24 -40.10 -22.77 29.14
CA LEU A 24 -39.16 -22.03 28.31
C LEU A 24 -38.26 -21.22 29.25
N MET A 25 -37.06 -21.75 29.52
CA MET A 25 -36.05 -21.01 30.27
C MET A 25 -35.52 -19.85 29.40
N GLU A 26 -35.75 -18.64 29.90
CA GLU A 26 -35.14 -17.40 29.43
C GLU A 26 -33.61 -17.48 29.56
N ASN A 27 -32.92 -17.40 28.45
CA ASN A 27 -31.46 -17.30 28.41
C ASN A 27 -31.04 -15.83 28.58
N LYS A 28 -31.27 -15.28 29.77
CA LYS A 28 -30.96 -13.88 30.14
C LYS A 28 -29.58 -13.78 30.80
N GLY A 29 -28.52 -14.06 30.03
CA GLY A 29 -27.15 -14.01 30.56
C GLY A 29 -26.02 -13.88 29.54
N ARG A 30 -26.30 -13.65 28.25
CA ARG A 30 -25.26 -13.62 27.20
C ARG A 30 -25.11 -12.30 26.44
N ASN A 31 -25.95 -11.31 26.72
CA ASN A 31 -26.03 -10.09 25.91
C ASN A 31 -25.51 -8.84 26.61
N GLU A 32 -25.08 -8.92 27.87
CA GLU A 32 -24.56 -7.76 28.62
C GLU A 32 -23.07 -7.51 28.37
N SER A 33 -22.31 -8.52 27.89
CA SER A 33 -20.86 -8.40 27.65
C SER A 33 -20.46 -7.92 26.24
N ILE A 34 -21.42 -7.71 25.32
CA ILE A 34 -21.14 -7.22 23.95
C ILE A 34 -21.53 -5.74 23.81
N ALA A 35 -22.42 -5.22 24.65
CA ALA A 35 -22.90 -3.85 24.57
C ALA A 35 -21.94 -2.81 25.19
N GLU A 36 -21.00 -3.22 26.04
CA GLU A 36 -20.06 -2.31 26.70
C GLU A 36 -18.83 -1.95 25.84
N ALA A 37 -18.64 -2.63 24.70
CA ALA A 37 -17.58 -2.32 23.72
C ALA A 37 -17.96 -1.23 22.70
N THR A 38 -19.15 -0.61 22.82
CA THR A 38 -19.62 0.42 21.89
C THR A 38 -20.15 1.65 22.64
N THR A 39 -19.37 2.18 23.57
CA THR A 39 -19.51 3.59 23.94
C THR A 39 -18.66 4.45 22.99
N PRO A 40 -19.26 5.39 22.23
CA PRO A 40 -18.48 6.38 21.48
C PRO A 40 -17.85 7.34 22.48
N ARG A 41 -16.59 7.10 22.83
CA ARG A 41 -15.81 8.04 23.64
C ARG A 41 -15.49 9.25 22.77
N HIS A 42 -16.01 10.38 23.22
CA HIS A 42 -15.87 11.72 22.66
C HIS A 42 -14.49 12.02 22.04
N GLY A 43 -14.51 12.52 20.81
CA GLY A 43 -13.36 13.14 20.14
C GLY A 43 -13.37 12.82 18.66
N ILE A 44 -13.27 13.84 17.81
CA ILE A 44 -12.95 13.69 16.39
C ILE A 44 -11.57 13.03 16.34
N GLY A 45 -11.55 11.70 16.32
CA GLY A 45 -10.33 10.92 16.45
C GLY A 45 -9.50 11.10 15.21
N GLU A 46 -8.39 11.83 15.34
CA GLU A 46 -7.29 11.75 14.37
C GLU A 46 -7.05 10.26 14.09
N LYS A 47 -7.22 9.83 12.82
CA LYS A 47 -7.30 8.41 12.42
C LYS A 47 -6.16 7.57 13.04
N LYS A 48 -6.37 6.99 14.21
CA LYS A 48 -5.43 6.05 14.83
C LYS A 48 -5.49 4.72 14.06
N TYR A 49 -4.39 3.98 14.07
CA TYR A 49 -4.28 2.70 13.37
C TYR A 49 -5.36 1.71 13.85
N LYS A 50 -5.59 0.65 13.06
CA LYS A 50 -6.31 -0.52 13.58
C LYS A 50 -5.62 -1.01 14.85
N GLU A 51 -6.37 -1.09 15.93
CA GLU A 51 -5.88 -1.46 17.26
C GLU A 51 -5.11 -2.79 17.20
N ARG A 52 -4.00 -2.85 17.94
CA ARG A 52 -3.19 -4.06 18.01
C ARG A 52 -3.92 -5.10 18.83
N THR A 53 -3.75 -6.36 18.45
CA THR A 53 -4.34 -7.50 19.17
C THR A 53 -3.82 -7.65 20.61
N LEU A 54 -2.65 -7.09 20.91
CA LEU A 54 -2.04 -7.11 22.24
C LEU A 54 -1.60 -5.70 22.60
N ASP A 55 -2.04 -5.22 23.76
CA ASP A 55 -1.47 -4.05 24.42
C ASP A 55 -0.18 -4.46 25.13
N TYR A 56 0.95 -3.97 24.62
CA TYR A 56 2.25 -4.28 25.20
C TYR A 56 2.51 -3.47 26.47
N HIS A 57 1.97 -2.25 26.59
CA HIS A 57 2.25 -1.38 27.72
C HIS A 57 1.63 -1.90 29.01
N SER A 58 0.44 -2.51 28.92
CA SER A 58 -0.24 -3.12 30.07
C SER A 58 0.44 -4.40 30.59
N LEU A 59 1.28 -5.04 29.77
CA LEU A 59 1.93 -6.32 30.09
C LEU A 59 3.31 -6.16 30.74
N LEU A 60 3.84 -4.93 30.79
CA LEU A 60 5.16 -4.67 31.35
C LEU A 60 5.11 -4.70 32.88
N PRO A 61 6.11 -5.29 33.56
CA PRO A 61 6.17 -5.36 35.01
C PRO A 61 6.58 -4.03 35.67
N TYR A 62 6.70 -2.95 34.88
CA TYR A 62 7.10 -1.61 35.31
C TYR A 62 6.18 -0.57 34.67
N GLU A 63 6.08 0.59 35.32
CA GLU A 63 5.32 1.72 34.79
C GLU A 63 5.95 2.23 33.49
N ALA A 64 5.22 2.13 32.39
CA ALA A 64 5.62 2.67 31.11
C ALA A 64 5.25 4.16 30.99
N GLU A 65 5.96 4.88 30.12
CA GLU A 65 5.63 6.27 29.82
C GLU A 65 4.21 6.42 29.25
N SER A 66 3.58 7.56 29.56
CA SER A 66 2.25 7.86 29.04
C SER A 66 2.29 8.16 27.53
N GLU A 67 1.20 7.86 26.82
CA GLU A 67 1.08 8.16 25.38
C GLU A 67 1.36 9.64 25.08
N SER A 68 0.92 10.56 25.95
CA SER A 68 1.16 12.00 25.79
C SER A 68 2.65 12.38 25.91
N GLN A 69 3.42 11.68 26.75
CA GLN A 69 4.86 11.91 26.86
C GLN A 69 5.58 11.40 25.60
N ALA A 70 5.22 10.20 25.13
CA ALA A 70 5.75 9.63 23.89
C ALA A 70 5.50 10.54 22.69
N ASP A 71 4.29 11.13 22.58
CA ASP A 71 3.94 12.08 21.53
C ASP A 71 4.74 13.39 21.61
N ALA A 72 5.00 13.89 22.83
CA ALA A 72 5.82 15.08 23.04
C ALA A 72 7.28 14.83 22.63
N TYR A 73 7.83 13.66 22.93
CA TYR A 73 9.15 13.25 22.45
C TYR A 73 9.18 13.15 20.92
N LEU A 74 8.16 12.56 20.30
CA LEU A 74 8.06 12.49 18.84
C LEU A 74 8.05 13.89 18.21
N GLN A 75 7.30 14.85 18.76
CA GLN A 75 7.31 16.23 18.28
C GLN A 75 8.69 16.87 18.40
N LYS A 76 9.41 16.61 19.50
CA LYS A 76 10.79 17.08 19.67
C LYS A 76 11.72 16.53 18.57
N ILE A 77 11.67 15.21 18.31
CA ILE A 77 12.45 14.56 17.24
C ILE A 77 12.14 15.19 15.87
N ILE A 78 10.86 15.42 15.56
CA ILE A 78 10.43 16.03 14.30
C ILE A 78 10.95 17.47 14.17
N ASN A 79 10.91 18.25 15.25
CA ASN A 79 11.40 19.63 15.26
C ASN A 79 12.92 19.71 15.06
N GLU A 80 13.67 18.81 15.71
CA GLU A 80 15.11 18.69 15.54
C GLU A 80 15.45 18.26 14.12
N LEU A 81 14.77 17.24 13.59
CA LEU A 81 14.92 16.80 12.20
C LEU A 81 14.66 17.93 11.21
N TYR A 82 13.58 18.69 11.38
CA TYR A 82 13.26 19.84 10.53
C TYR A 82 14.34 20.91 10.58
N THR A 83 14.85 21.21 11.79
CA THR A 83 15.91 22.20 11.98
C THR A 83 17.21 21.76 11.30
N SER A 84 17.59 20.49 11.42
CA SER A 84 18.76 19.89 10.76
C SER A 84 18.63 19.94 9.24
N ILE A 85 17.46 19.55 8.68
CA ILE A 85 17.22 19.58 7.23
C ILE A 85 17.30 21.03 6.70
N LYS A 86 16.66 21.97 7.39
CA LYS A 86 16.66 23.38 7.00
C LYS A 86 18.05 24.02 7.11
N GLY A 87 18.83 23.61 8.11
CA GLY A 87 20.22 24.02 8.29
C GLY A 87 21.21 23.34 7.32
N GLY A 88 20.76 22.33 6.55
CA GLY A 88 21.64 21.55 5.68
C GLY A 88 22.58 20.61 6.45
N ASP A 89 22.39 20.43 7.75
CA ASP A 89 23.16 19.50 8.58
C ASP A 89 22.55 18.10 8.53
N PHE A 90 22.93 17.35 7.50
CA PHE A 90 22.51 15.96 7.36
C PHE A 90 23.34 15.01 8.22
N ARG A 91 24.59 15.38 8.54
CA ARG A 91 25.51 14.60 9.38
C ARG A 91 26.31 15.54 10.30
N PRO A 92 26.13 15.44 11.63
CA PRO A 92 25.43 14.39 12.35
C PRO A 92 23.91 14.59 12.52
N GLY A 93 23.37 15.80 12.32
CA GLY A 93 22.05 16.19 12.81
C GLY A 93 20.89 15.29 12.37
N ALA A 94 20.59 15.25 11.07
CA ALA A 94 19.46 14.47 10.56
C ALA A 94 19.60 12.96 10.79
N LEU A 95 20.84 12.43 10.77
CA LEU A 95 21.10 11.02 11.05
C LEU A 95 20.80 10.65 12.49
N GLN A 96 21.24 11.46 13.45
CA GLN A 96 20.95 11.22 14.86
C GLN A 96 19.44 11.28 15.13
N CYS A 97 18.74 12.25 14.53
CA CYS A 97 17.28 12.33 14.64
C CYS A 97 16.60 11.08 14.06
N THR A 98 17.15 10.52 12.98
CA THR A 98 16.66 9.28 12.36
C THR A 98 16.90 8.06 13.26
N GLU A 99 18.05 7.97 13.94
CA GLU A 99 18.32 6.91 14.91
C GLU A 99 17.42 6.99 16.15
N GLN A 100 17.15 8.22 16.62
CA GLN A 100 16.17 8.46 17.70
C GLN A 100 14.76 8.05 17.28
N LEU A 101 14.36 8.40 16.05
CA LEU A 101 13.07 8.01 15.51
C LEU A 101 12.96 6.48 15.38
N ASP A 102 14.01 5.80 14.94
CA ASP A 102 14.01 4.33 14.85
C ASP A 102 13.85 3.70 16.23
N SER A 103 14.62 4.18 17.21
CA SER A 103 14.51 3.74 18.60
C SER A 103 13.10 3.95 19.15
N TRP A 104 12.48 5.09 18.86
CA TRP A 104 11.10 5.40 19.23
C TRP A 104 10.10 4.43 18.57
N LEU A 105 10.28 4.08 17.30
CA LEU A 105 9.44 3.10 16.61
C LEU A 105 9.61 1.67 17.16
N GLN A 106 10.83 1.30 17.56
CA GLN A 106 11.14 0.00 18.16
C GLN A 106 10.47 -0.21 19.52
N LEU A 107 10.30 0.87 20.29
CA LEU A 107 9.50 0.89 21.54
C LEU A 107 7.99 0.73 21.29
N LYS A 108 7.58 0.53 20.03
CA LYS A 108 6.23 0.17 19.63
C LYS A 108 5.17 1.23 19.96
N HIS A 109 5.56 2.48 20.20
CA HIS A 109 4.61 3.58 20.39
C HIS A 109 3.67 3.76 19.21
N GLU A 110 2.48 4.30 19.48
CA GLU A 110 1.49 4.61 18.46
C GLU A 110 1.72 6.02 17.93
N MET A 111 1.93 6.14 16.62
CA MET A 111 2.11 7.43 15.94
C MET A 111 0.84 7.79 15.17
N ASN A 112 0.38 9.04 15.24
CA ASN A 112 -0.71 9.48 14.37
C ASN A 112 -0.38 9.23 12.88
N ARG A 113 -1.34 8.66 12.14
CA ARG A 113 -1.24 8.29 10.74
C ARG A 113 -0.88 9.47 9.83
N ASN A 114 -1.43 10.65 10.10
CA ASN A 114 -1.09 11.87 9.37
C ASN A 114 0.38 12.27 9.54
N LYS A 115 0.92 12.14 10.78
CA LYS A 115 2.35 12.41 11.05
C LYS A 115 3.22 11.41 10.32
N ARG A 116 2.82 10.12 10.31
CA ARG A 116 3.53 9.06 9.59
C ARG A 116 3.58 9.32 8.09
N ALA A 117 2.46 9.67 7.46
CA ALA A 117 2.40 9.96 6.03
C ALA A 117 3.37 11.09 5.64
N LYS A 118 3.36 12.20 6.39
CA LYS A 118 4.29 13.32 6.19
C LYS A 118 5.75 12.92 6.37
N LEU A 119 6.06 12.09 7.38
CA LEU A 119 7.41 11.58 7.57
C LEU A 119 7.85 10.70 6.38
N VAL A 120 6.97 9.83 5.88
CA VAL A 120 7.26 9.03 4.68
C VAL A 120 7.57 9.92 3.49
N GLU A 121 6.78 10.96 3.24
CA GLU A 121 7.02 11.92 2.15
C GLU A 121 8.38 12.62 2.30
N VAL A 122 8.71 13.09 3.50
CA VAL A 122 10.01 13.74 3.78
C VAL A 122 11.16 12.76 3.55
N TYR A 123 11.10 11.55 4.09
CA TYR A 123 12.15 10.55 3.92
C TYR A 123 12.25 10.06 2.46
N TYR A 124 11.13 10.00 1.73
CA TYR A 124 11.12 9.74 0.29
C TYR A 124 11.89 10.83 -0.47
N CYS A 125 11.56 12.10 -0.26
CA CYS A 125 12.27 13.22 -0.89
C CYS A 125 13.76 13.28 -0.51
N LEU A 126 14.10 12.99 0.76
CA LEU A 126 15.49 12.92 1.21
C LEU A 126 16.23 11.76 0.54
N SER A 127 15.63 10.58 0.46
CA SER A 127 16.26 9.42 -0.18
C SER A 127 16.54 9.62 -1.67
N LEU A 128 15.76 10.47 -2.34
CA LEU A 128 15.89 10.79 -3.76
C LEU A 128 16.78 11.98 -4.07
N LYS A 129 17.29 12.67 -3.03
CA LYS A 129 18.16 13.82 -3.23
C LYS A 129 19.56 13.35 -3.63
N PRO A 130 20.10 13.79 -4.79
CA PRO A 130 21.45 13.44 -5.20
C PRO A 130 22.50 14.11 -4.32
N GLY A 131 23.69 13.50 -4.24
CA GLY A 131 24.85 14.07 -3.54
C GLY A 131 24.97 13.69 -2.06
N PHE A 132 24.14 12.78 -1.56
CA PHE A 132 24.36 12.17 -0.25
C PHE A 132 25.43 11.08 -0.29
N ASN A 133 26.17 10.93 0.82
CA ASN A 133 27.05 9.77 0.95
C ASN A 133 26.20 8.48 1.07
N SER A 134 26.81 7.35 0.72
CA SER A 134 26.12 6.05 0.74
C SER A 134 25.54 5.70 2.11
N THR A 135 26.25 6.00 3.20
CA THR A 135 25.78 5.76 4.57
C THR A 135 24.50 6.54 4.90
N CYS A 136 24.45 7.83 4.58
CA CYS A 136 23.31 8.69 4.89
C CYS A 136 22.10 8.30 4.02
N SER A 137 22.33 8.07 2.73
CA SER A 137 21.31 7.56 1.81
C SER A 137 20.71 6.24 2.31
N ASN A 138 21.55 5.27 2.69
CA ASN A 138 21.09 3.98 3.19
C ASN A 138 20.20 4.13 4.43
N ARG A 139 20.58 4.99 5.39
CA ARG A 139 19.80 5.22 6.61
C ARG A 139 18.45 5.88 6.33
N PHE A 140 18.40 6.85 5.42
CA PHE A 140 17.13 7.47 5.04
C PHE A 140 16.21 6.49 4.30
N VAL A 141 16.77 5.61 3.46
CA VAL A 141 16.02 4.55 2.79
C VAL A 141 15.51 3.50 3.78
N GLU A 142 16.32 3.09 4.76
CA GLU A 142 15.91 2.16 5.82
C GLU A 142 14.75 2.74 6.66
N MET A 143 14.80 4.03 6.98
CA MET A 143 13.72 4.71 7.68
C MET A 143 12.46 4.82 6.81
N PHE A 144 12.61 5.19 5.53
CA PHE A 144 11.51 5.19 4.56
C PHE A 144 10.83 3.82 4.48
N GLU A 145 11.60 2.74 4.33
CA GLU A 145 11.10 1.36 4.36
C GLU A 145 10.34 1.10 5.66
N THR A 146 10.93 1.37 6.82
CA THR A 146 10.32 1.08 8.13
C THR A 146 8.98 1.81 8.31
N LEU A 147 8.88 3.03 7.80
CA LEU A 147 7.66 3.83 7.82
C LEU A 147 6.64 3.34 6.78
N ALA A 148 7.05 2.92 5.59
CA ALA A 148 6.18 2.53 4.47
C ALA A 148 5.75 1.05 4.47
N LYS A 149 6.48 0.15 5.15
CA LYS A 149 6.40 -1.32 5.00
C LYS A 149 5.08 -1.98 5.40
N LYS A 150 4.32 -1.40 6.33
CA LYS A 150 3.13 -2.05 6.89
C LYS A 150 1.86 -1.37 6.39
N PRO A 151 1.07 -2.01 5.51
CA PRO A 151 -0.17 -1.43 4.97
C PRO A 151 -1.26 -1.25 6.04
N ARG A 152 -1.10 -1.87 7.21
CA ARG A 152 -1.97 -1.60 8.37
C ARG A 152 -1.80 -0.19 8.93
N TYR A 153 -0.65 0.44 8.65
CA TYR A 153 -0.35 1.78 9.16
C TYR A 153 -0.70 2.87 8.16
N LEU A 154 -0.46 2.65 6.86
CA LEU A 154 -0.81 3.62 5.83
C LEU A 154 -1.71 2.94 4.81
N GLU A 155 -2.87 3.53 4.54
CA GLU A 155 -3.68 3.06 3.42
C GLU A 155 -3.24 3.87 2.22
N PRO A 156 -2.97 3.19 1.11
CA PRO A 156 -2.75 3.83 -0.16
C PRO A 156 -3.91 4.73 -0.58
N GLU A 157 -3.62 5.78 -1.36
CA GLU A 157 -4.56 6.75 -1.94
C GLU A 157 -5.28 7.63 -0.93
N ASN A 158 -5.79 7.06 0.16
CA ASN A 158 -6.49 7.80 1.22
C ASN A 158 -5.54 8.65 2.07
N ASP A 159 -4.38 8.09 2.41
CA ASP A 159 -3.51 8.68 3.43
C ASP A 159 -2.14 9.09 2.89
N LEU A 160 -1.70 8.51 1.78
CA LEU A 160 -0.45 8.88 1.12
C LEU A 160 -0.52 8.60 -0.38
N VAL A 161 -0.09 9.61 -1.16
CA VAL A 161 0.19 9.49 -2.60
C VAL A 161 1.58 10.07 -2.84
N LEU A 162 2.46 9.30 -3.48
CA LEU A 162 3.82 9.70 -3.83
C LEU A 162 3.91 10.01 -5.33
N ASP A 163 4.72 11.01 -5.68
CA ASP A 163 5.06 11.31 -7.07
C ASP A 163 6.14 10.35 -7.56
N TRP A 164 5.91 9.67 -8.68
CA TRP A 164 6.86 8.72 -9.26
C TRP A 164 7.97 9.42 -10.07
N LYS A 165 7.77 10.67 -10.50
CA LYS A 165 8.70 11.37 -11.39
C LYS A 165 10.10 11.57 -10.81
N PRO A 166 10.30 11.97 -9.54
CA PRO A 166 11.63 12.15 -8.98
C PRO A 166 12.42 10.83 -8.98
N LEU A 167 11.75 9.72 -8.68
CA LEU A 167 12.36 8.38 -8.74
C LEU A 167 12.69 7.98 -10.18
N TRP A 168 11.80 8.24 -11.13
CA TRP A 168 12.08 8.02 -12.55
C TRP A 168 13.29 8.83 -13.04
N GLN A 169 13.45 10.09 -12.66
CA GLN A 169 14.62 10.88 -13.05
C GLN A 169 15.93 10.25 -12.55
N GLN A 170 15.94 9.70 -11.34
CA GLN A 170 17.11 9.00 -10.79
C GLN A 170 17.40 7.69 -11.54
N MET A 171 16.36 6.91 -11.86
CA MET A 171 16.51 5.68 -12.65
C MET A 171 16.96 5.99 -14.09
N LYS A 172 16.43 7.06 -14.67
CA LYS A 172 16.76 7.51 -16.02
C LYS A 172 18.20 7.98 -16.12
N ALA A 173 18.62 8.83 -15.18
CA ALA A 173 20.01 9.29 -15.02
C ALA A 173 21.00 8.11 -15.04
N ARG A 174 20.63 7.00 -14.39
CA ARG A 174 21.45 5.80 -14.24
C ARG A 174 21.44 4.87 -15.45
N ASN A 175 20.27 4.59 -16.02
CA ASN A 175 20.09 3.49 -16.97
C ASN A 175 20.18 3.92 -18.44
N PHE A 176 19.92 5.20 -18.76
CA PHE A 176 19.69 5.63 -20.16
C PHE A 176 20.58 6.80 -20.63
N TYR A 177 21.44 7.37 -19.80
CA TYR A 177 22.42 8.35 -20.26
C TYR A 177 23.72 7.65 -20.67
N ASP A 178 24.06 7.78 -21.96
CA ASP A 178 25.22 7.15 -22.62
C ASP A 178 26.56 7.74 -22.15
N ASP A 179 26.54 8.99 -21.67
CA ASP A 179 27.74 9.70 -21.22
C ASP A 179 28.01 9.47 -19.72
N GLN A 180 28.27 8.20 -19.38
CA GLN A 180 28.71 7.77 -18.04
C GLN A 180 30.03 8.45 -17.61
N ALA A 181 30.76 9.08 -18.55
CA ALA A 181 31.98 9.84 -18.25
C ALA A 181 31.69 11.25 -17.71
N SER A 182 30.55 11.85 -18.07
CA SER A 182 30.14 13.19 -17.63
C SER A 182 29.25 13.19 -16.38
N PHE A 183 28.52 12.10 -16.12
CA PHE A 183 27.74 11.92 -14.89
C PHE A 183 28.60 11.34 -13.78
N SER A 184 29.07 12.18 -12.85
CA SER A 184 29.76 11.71 -11.66
C SER A 184 28.88 10.72 -10.89
N THR A 185 29.36 9.48 -10.74
CA THR A 185 28.72 8.42 -9.94
C THR A 185 28.47 8.83 -8.47
N ALA A 186 29.12 9.89 -8.00
CA ALA A 186 28.86 10.50 -6.69
C ALA A 186 27.47 11.16 -6.57
N ASN A 187 26.81 11.45 -7.70
CA ASN A 187 25.49 12.08 -7.73
C ASN A 187 24.34 11.10 -7.93
N VAL A 188 24.63 9.80 -8.14
CA VAL A 188 23.62 8.78 -8.39
C VAL A 188 23.42 7.93 -7.14
N ILE A 189 22.16 7.77 -6.74
CA ILE A 189 21.78 6.94 -5.59
C ILE A 189 22.16 5.48 -5.87
N SER A 190 22.62 4.77 -4.84
CA SER A 190 22.96 3.35 -4.95
C SER A 190 21.83 2.54 -5.58
N THR A 191 22.18 1.57 -6.44
CA THR A 191 21.28 0.57 -6.99
C THR A 191 20.36 -0.05 -5.95
N THR A 192 20.96 -0.49 -4.83
CA THR A 192 20.26 -1.15 -3.74
C THR A 192 19.29 -0.21 -3.02
N CYS A 193 19.59 1.09 -2.98
CA CYS A 193 18.68 2.10 -2.44
C CYS A 193 17.48 2.29 -3.37
N ILE A 194 17.71 2.43 -4.68
CA ILE A 194 16.64 2.60 -5.67
C ILE A 194 15.68 1.40 -5.64
N GLU A 195 16.20 0.18 -5.65
CA GLU A 195 15.39 -1.03 -5.59
C GLU A 195 14.50 -1.09 -4.33
N LYS A 196 15.07 -0.76 -3.17
CA LYS A 196 14.33 -0.67 -1.90
C LYS A 196 13.25 0.42 -1.97
N ILE A 197 13.58 1.61 -2.48
CA ILE A 197 12.61 2.69 -2.62
C ILE A 197 11.47 2.25 -3.55
N CYS A 198 11.77 1.70 -4.73
CA CYS A 198 10.77 1.22 -5.68
C CYS A 198 9.82 0.19 -5.04
N ALA A 199 10.35 -0.79 -4.32
CA ALA A 199 9.58 -1.86 -3.70
C ALA A 199 8.50 -1.34 -2.74
N HIS A 200 8.79 -0.27 -1.98
CA HIS A 200 7.85 0.31 -1.00
C HIS A 200 7.07 1.50 -1.55
N ALA A 201 7.65 2.34 -2.40
CA ALA A 201 7.02 3.54 -2.97
C ALA A 201 5.93 3.22 -3.99
N ARG A 202 6.08 2.11 -4.74
CA ARG A 202 5.09 1.66 -5.73
C ARG A 202 3.69 1.49 -5.14
N LEU A 203 3.61 1.09 -3.87
CA LEU A 203 2.35 0.97 -3.13
C LEU A 203 1.67 2.32 -2.85
N TYR A 204 2.26 3.45 -3.20
CA TYR A 204 1.67 4.77 -2.96
C TYR A 204 1.63 5.60 -4.26
N PHE A 205 1.94 5.01 -5.41
CA PHE A 205 1.73 5.67 -6.69
C PHE A 205 0.27 5.59 -7.10
N ASP A 206 -0.21 6.70 -7.66
CA ASP A 206 -1.56 6.82 -8.16
C ASP A 206 -1.75 5.91 -9.39
N PRO A 207 -2.67 4.93 -9.34
CA PRO A 207 -2.90 4.02 -10.45
C PRO A 207 -3.54 4.71 -11.66
N ALA A 208 -4.07 5.93 -11.51
CA ALA A 208 -4.51 6.74 -12.65
C ALA A 208 -3.34 7.14 -13.58
N GLN A 209 -2.10 7.21 -13.06
CA GLN A 209 -0.94 7.72 -13.79
C GLN A 209 -0.20 6.69 -14.66
N ARG A 210 -0.74 5.47 -14.80
CA ARG A 210 -0.13 4.39 -15.61
C ARG A 210 0.21 4.79 -17.04
N TYR A 211 -0.68 5.55 -17.69
CA TYR A 211 -0.44 6.02 -19.06
C TYR A 211 0.71 7.01 -19.11
N ALA A 212 0.76 7.97 -18.17
CA ALA A 212 1.86 8.92 -18.09
C ALA A 212 3.20 8.20 -17.87
N ILE A 213 3.21 7.16 -17.03
CA ILE A 213 4.40 6.31 -16.82
C ILE A 213 4.81 5.61 -18.12
N LEU A 214 3.87 5.02 -18.85
CA LEU A 214 4.15 4.36 -20.13
C LEU A 214 4.65 5.36 -21.18
N GLU A 215 4.01 6.51 -21.32
CA GLU A 215 4.41 7.55 -22.28
C GLU A 215 5.83 8.07 -22.03
N GLU A 216 6.26 8.17 -20.78
CA GLU A 216 7.63 8.60 -20.47
C GLU A 216 8.68 7.49 -20.63
N ILE A 217 8.32 6.24 -20.33
CA ILE A 217 9.28 5.11 -20.32
C ILE A 217 9.42 4.45 -21.70
N LEU A 218 8.32 4.27 -22.44
CA LEU A 218 8.31 3.55 -23.71
C LEU A 218 9.21 4.13 -24.81
N PRO A 219 9.44 5.45 -24.93
CA PRO A 219 10.37 6.00 -25.91
C PRO A 219 11.82 5.48 -25.80
N PHE A 220 12.21 4.95 -24.63
CA PHE A 220 13.52 4.34 -24.41
C PHE A 220 13.59 2.87 -24.84
N PHE A 221 12.45 2.26 -25.18
CA PHE A 221 12.40 0.88 -25.63
C PHE A 221 12.92 0.77 -27.05
N LYS A 222 14.06 0.10 -27.21
CA LYS A 222 14.64 -0.22 -28.51
C LYS A 222 14.69 -1.73 -28.68
N ALA A 223 13.91 -2.26 -29.62
CA ALA A 223 13.83 -3.70 -29.89
C ALA A 223 15.11 -4.28 -30.49
N ASP A 224 15.98 -3.44 -31.07
CA ASP A 224 17.26 -3.84 -31.65
C ASP A 224 18.33 -4.17 -30.58
N THR A 225 18.18 -3.64 -29.37
CA THR A 225 19.19 -3.68 -28.32
C THR A 225 18.62 -4.33 -27.07
N VAL A 226 18.94 -5.61 -26.86
CA VAL A 226 18.43 -6.41 -25.73
C VAL A 226 18.69 -5.73 -24.39
N THR A 227 19.88 -5.16 -24.16
CA THR A 227 20.22 -4.46 -22.90
C THR A 227 19.32 -3.26 -22.64
N SER A 228 19.02 -2.45 -23.66
CA SER A 228 18.14 -1.29 -23.55
C SER A 228 16.70 -1.74 -23.28
N ALA A 229 16.22 -2.74 -24.01
CA ALA A 229 14.89 -3.32 -23.83
C ALA A 229 14.70 -3.90 -22.41
N MET A 230 15.68 -4.66 -21.92
CA MET A 230 15.69 -5.22 -20.56
C MET A 230 15.68 -4.12 -19.50
N ALA A 231 16.51 -3.08 -19.63
CA ALA A 231 16.52 -1.97 -18.68
C ALA A 231 15.18 -1.25 -18.62
N VAL A 232 14.52 -1.05 -19.77
CA VAL A 232 13.16 -0.46 -19.83
C VAL A 232 12.14 -1.33 -19.10
N VAL A 233 12.15 -2.64 -19.34
CA VAL A 233 11.20 -3.55 -18.69
C VAL A 233 11.46 -3.70 -17.21
N ASP A 234 12.71 -3.67 -16.77
CA ASP A 234 13.06 -3.63 -15.35
C ASP A 234 12.51 -2.37 -14.68
N VAL A 235 12.74 -1.19 -15.27
CA VAL A 235 12.23 0.07 -14.72
C VAL A 235 10.71 0.11 -14.72
N LEU A 236 10.08 -0.35 -15.81
CA LEU A 236 8.63 -0.46 -15.90
C LEU A 236 8.12 -1.38 -14.78
N THR A 237 8.72 -2.56 -14.63
CA THR A 237 8.35 -3.54 -13.60
C THR A 237 8.57 -2.99 -12.19
N ALA A 238 9.51 -2.08 -11.97
CA ALA A 238 9.72 -1.43 -10.68
C ALA A 238 8.67 -0.35 -10.38
N LEU A 239 8.42 0.56 -11.33
CA LEU A 239 7.59 1.76 -11.14
C LEU A 239 6.09 1.53 -11.32
N PHE A 240 5.66 0.51 -12.07
CA PHE A 240 4.28 0.42 -12.53
C PHE A 240 3.27 0.16 -11.39
N PRO A 241 2.28 1.03 -11.13
CA PRO A 241 1.31 0.79 -10.07
C PRO A 241 0.35 -0.34 -10.45
N THR A 242 0.20 -1.35 -9.58
CA THR A 242 -0.62 -2.57 -9.83
C THR A 242 -2.03 -2.54 -9.25
N ARG A 243 -2.37 -1.54 -8.45
CA ARG A 243 -3.66 -1.48 -7.75
C ARG A 243 -4.86 -1.23 -8.67
N PRO A 244 -6.03 -1.78 -8.36
CA PRO A 244 -7.25 -1.46 -9.10
C PRO A 244 -7.51 0.05 -9.10
N VAL A 245 -7.93 0.57 -10.25
CA VAL A 245 -8.37 1.97 -10.36
C VAL A 245 -9.85 2.02 -10.01
N GLN A 246 -10.26 3.05 -9.27
CA GLN A 246 -11.68 3.26 -8.94
C GLN A 246 -12.55 3.40 -10.20
N VAL A 247 -13.78 2.90 -10.11
CA VAL A 247 -14.72 2.59 -11.22
C VAL A 247 -15.02 3.75 -12.20
N GLY A 248 -14.63 4.99 -11.89
CA GLY A 248 -14.87 6.17 -12.75
C GLY A 248 -13.80 6.48 -13.81
N MET A 249 -12.61 5.89 -13.77
CA MET A 249 -11.50 6.25 -14.67
C MET A 249 -11.23 5.14 -15.70
N HIS A 250 -11.93 5.20 -16.83
CA HIS A 250 -11.83 4.20 -17.92
C HIS A 250 -10.44 4.08 -18.52
N ALA A 251 -9.66 5.17 -18.55
CA ALA A 251 -8.34 5.17 -19.16
C ALA A 251 -7.45 4.11 -18.50
N SER A 252 -7.39 4.08 -17.17
CA SER A 252 -6.41 3.28 -16.41
C SER A 252 -6.88 1.87 -16.04
N ARG A 253 -7.89 1.35 -16.72
CA ARG A 253 -8.39 -0.02 -16.52
C ARG A 253 -7.38 -1.06 -16.98
N THR A 254 -7.35 -2.17 -16.26
CA THR A 254 -6.46 -3.31 -16.55
C THR A 254 -6.62 -3.83 -17.98
N ASP A 255 -7.86 -3.77 -18.49
CA ASP A 255 -8.30 -4.20 -19.82
C ASP A 255 -7.53 -3.52 -20.97
N SER A 256 -7.15 -2.25 -20.81
CA SER A 256 -6.48 -1.46 -21.86
C SER A 256 -4.96 -1.55 -21.80
N ILE A 257 -4.39 -1.84 -20.63
CA ILE A 257 -2.94 -1.86 -20.39
C ILE A 257 -2.33 -3.24 -20.67
N PHE A 258 -3.03 -4.31 -20.34
CA PHE A 258 -2.53 -5.67 -20.52
C PHE A 258 -2.11 -5.98 -21.96
N PRO A 259 -2.87 -5.62 -23.02
CA PRO A 259 -2.43 -5.84 -24.39
C PRO A 259 -1.05 -5.24 -24.68
N THR A 260 -0.76 -4.04 -24.19
CA THR A 260 0.56 -3.40 -24.34
C THR A 260 1.65 -4.17 -23.61
N LEU A 261 1.43 -4.59 -22.37
CA LEU A 261 2.42 -5.35 -21.59
C LEU A 261 2.73 -6.71 -22.22
N PHE A 262 1.71 -7.45 -22.66
CA PHE A 262 1.89 -8.73 -23.34
C PHE A 262 2.55 -8.57 -24.72
N HIS A 263 2.27 -7.45 -25.42
CA HIS A 263 2.95 -7.15 -26.66
C HIS A 263 4.44 -6.87 -26.44
N LEU A 264 4.79 -6.06 -25.43
CA LEU A 264 6.20 -5.82 -25.05
C LEU A 264 6.90 -7.12 -24.68
N TRP A 265 6.22 -8.00 -23.94
CA TRP A 265 6.77 -9.32 -23.61
C TRP A 265 7.05 -10.15 -24.87
N ALA A 266 6.12 -10.18 -25.83
CA ALA A 266 6.33 -10.88 -27.09
C ALA A 266 7.49 -10.30 -27.92
N LEU A 267 7.73 -8.98 -27.86
CA LEU A 267 8.81 -8.31 -28.58
C LEU A 267 10.20 -8.65 -28.03
N MET A 268 10.32 -8.99 -26.74
CA MET A 268 11.61 -9.31 -26.11
C MET A 268 12.12 -10.72 -26.45
N GLY A 269 11.31 -11.53 -27.14
CA GLY A 269 11.64 -12.94 -27.38
C GLY A 269 11.58 -13.77 -26.10
N ARG A 270 12.08 -15.01 -26.16
CA ARG A 270 12.18 -15.89 -24.99
C ARG A 270 13.50 -15.62 -24.27
N SER A 271 13.43 -14.97 -23.12
CA SER A 271 14.56 -14.78 -22.22
C SER A 271 14.09 -15.00 -20.79
N MET A 272 14.86 -15.81 -20.03
CA MET A 272 14.56 -16.16 -18.64
C MET A 272 14.36 -14.92 -17.76
N ASP A 273 15.21 -13.91 -17.92
CA ASP A 273 15.14 -12.68 -17.14
C ASP A 273 13.90 -11.84 -17.49
N SER A 274 13.56 -11.76 -18.78
CA SER A 274 12.37 -11.04 -19.24
C SER A 274 11.09 -11.73 -18.76
N ASP A 275 11.04 -13.06 -18.84
CA ASP A 275 9.92 -13.88 -18.39
C ASP A 275 9.72 -13.68 -16.88
N PHE A 276 10.79 -13.70 -16.10
CA PHE A 276 10.74 -13.43 -14.67
C PHE A 276 10.16 -12.05 -14.34
N LEU A 277 10.61 -10.98 -15.02
CA LEU A 277 10.12 -9.62 -14.77
C LEU A 277 8.61 -9.48 -15.06
N PHE A 278 8.15 -9.99 -16.20
CA PHE A 278 6.74 -9.95 -16.56
C PHE A 278 5.87 -10.82 -15.64
N ILE A 279 6.31 -12.04 -15.31
CA ILE A 279 5.60 -12.91 -14.37
C ILE A 279 5.49 -12.24 -13.00
N ASN A 280 6.56 -11.60 -12.52
CA ASN A 280 6.52 -10.85 -11.26
C ASN A 280 5.54 -9.67 -11.32
N LEU A 281 5.50 -8.93 -12.43
CA LEU A 281 4.52 -7.87 -12.65
C LEU A 281 3.08 -8.40 -12.62
N PHE A 282 2.78 -9.46 -13.37
CA PHE A 282 1.44 -10.05 -13.46
C PHE A 282 0.99 -10.74 -12.16
N SER A 283 1.93 -11.33 -11.42
CA SER A 283 1.67 -11.88 -10.08
C SER A 283 1.20 -10.79 -9.11
N ARG A 284 1.84 -9.62 -9.15
CA ARG A 284 1.44 -8.45 -8.35
C ARG A 284 0.08 -7.89 -8.77
N PHE A 285 -0.19 -7.78 -10.08
CA PHE A 285 -1.53 -7.43 -10.58
C PHE A 285 -2.60 -8.36 -10.00
N SER A 286 -2.37 -9.67 -10.10
CA SER A 286 -3.31 -10.67 -9.60
C SER A 286 -3.55 -10.49 -8.10
N SER A 287 -2.48 -10.36 -7.33
CA SER A 287 -2.54 -10.22 -5.87
C SER A 287 -3.27 -8.94 -5.43
N ASP A 288 -2.99 -7.81 -6.06
CA ASP A 288 -3.61 -6.53 -5.71
C ASP A 288 -5.10 -6.50 -6.10
N HIS A 289 -5.48 -7.15 -7.19
CA HIS A 289 -6.87 -7.23 -7.62
C HIS A 289 -7.74 -8.16 -6.77
N LEU A 290 -7.16 -9.20 -6.13
CA LEU A 290 -7.92 -10.12 -5.24
C LEU A 290 -8.65 -9.41 -4.10
N CYS A 291 -8.08 -8.34 -3.58
CA CYS A 291 -8.67 -7.57 -2.48
C CYS A 291 -9.72 -6.56 -2.93
N SER A 292 -9.97 -6.45 -4.24
CA SER A 292 -10.87 -5.44 -4.80
C SER A 292 -12.28 -5.99 -5.01
N VAL A 293 -13.27 -5.21 -4.59
CA VAL A 293 -14.70 -5.60 -4.67
C VAL A 293 -15.24 -5.43 -6.10
N ASP A 294 -14.63 -4.54 -6.89
CA ASP A 294 -15.14 -4.11 -8.19
C ASP A 294 -14.58 -4.91 -9.39
N THR A 295 -13.68 -5.86 -9.15
CA THR A 295 -13.07 -6.66 -10.24
C THR A 295 -13.89 -7.93 -10.50
N SER A 296 -14.36 -8.10 -11.74
CA SER A 296 -15.00 -9.34 -12.17
C SER A 296 -13.95 -10.43 -12.41
N PHE A 297 -14.02 -11.54 -11.66
CA PHE A 297 -13.14 -12.68 -11.85
C PHE A 297 -13.77 -13.70 -12.80
N GLY A 298 -13.04 -14.05 -13.87
CA GLY A 298 -13.40 -15.16 -14.76
C GLY A 298 -12.71 -16.47 -14.39
N ARG A 299 -12.83 -17.49 -15.25
CA ARG A 299 -12.12 -18.78 -15.11
C ARG A 299 -10.60 -18.63 -14.99
N TYR A 300 -10.06 -17.58 -15.61
CA TYR A 300 -8.62 -17.27 -15.63
C TYR A 300 -8.28 -16.03 -14.79
N GLY A 301 -9.11 -15.74 -13.77
CA GLY A 301 -8.94 -14.59 -12.88
C GLY A 301 -9.18 -13.27 -13.61
N ILE A 302 -8.18 -12.38 -13.58
CA ILE A 302 -8.18 -11.08 -14.27
C ILE A 302 -7.64 -11.16 -15.71
N PHE A 303 -7.16 -12.33 -16.13
CA PHE A 303 -6.57 -12.53 -17.45
C PHE A 303 -7.57 -13.17 -18.41
N THR A 304 -7.31 -12.98 -19.71
CA THR A 304 -7.96 -13.77 -20.76
C THR A 304 -7.32 -15.16 -20.86
N GLU A 305 -8.03 -16.10 -21.50
CA GLU A 305 -7.50 -17.45 -21.75
C GLU A 305 -6.14 -17.41 -22.45
N ASN A 306 -6.01 -16.61 -23.51
CA ASN A 306 -4.75 -16.48 -24.26
C ASN A 306 -3.61 -15.92 -23.40
N GLN A 307 -3.88 -14.87 -22.61
CA GLN A 307 -2.90 -14.29 -21.69
C GLN A 307 -2.45 -15.31 -20.63
N SER A 308 -3.39 -16.08 -20.08
CA SER A 308 -3.07 -17.13 -19.12
C SER A 308 -2.19 -18.22 -19.73
N ASN A 309 -2.48 -18.64 -20.98
CA ASN A 309 -1.68 -19.63 -21.69
C ASN A 309 -0.24 -19.15 -21.92
N ILE A 310 -0.05 -17.87 -22.26
CA ILE A 310 1.29 -17.27 -22.39
C ILE A 310 2.04 -17.34 -21.04
N ILE A 311 1.39 -16.95 -19.94
CA ILE A 311 2.00 -17.00 -18.60
C ILE A 311 2.41 -18.42 -18.24
N PHE A 312 1.51 -19.40 -18.37
CA PHE A 312 1.81 -20.79 -18.04
C PHE A 312 2.88 -21.41 -18.93
N THR A 313 2.89 -21.07 -20.23
CA THR A 313 3.93 -21.52 -21.16
C THR A 313 5.30 -20.96 -20.77
N ALA A 314 5.37 -19.68 -20.38
CA ALA A 314 6.61 -19.07 -19.91
C ALA A 314 7.08 -19.70 -18.60
N ILE A 315 6.18 -19.92 -17.63
CA ILE A 315 6.49 -20.62 -16.38
C ILE A 315 7.04 -22.02 -16.67
N GLN A 316 6.42 -22.78 -17.57
CA GLN A 316 6.92 -24.10 -17.96
C GLN A 316 8.32 -24.00 -18.57
N GLY A 317 8.60 -22.97 -19.38
CA GLY A 317 9.94 -22.71 -19.92
C GLY A 317 10.99 -22.36 -18.86
N LEU A 318 10.60 -21.80 -17.71
CA LEU A 318 11.52 -21.48 -16.62
C LEU A 318 11.94 -22.72 -15.79
N PHE A 319 11.07 -23.72 -15.70
CA PHE A 319 11.29 -24.93 -14.89
C PHE A 319 11.59 -26.19 -15.71
N GLY A 320 11.41 -26.12 -17.03
CA GLY A 320 11.64 -27.22 -17.94
C GLY A 320 13.07 -27.26 -18.46
N ASP A 321 13.94 -27.92 -17.70
CA ASP A 321 15.10 -28.66 -18.23
C ASP A 321 14.72 -30.14 -18.40
#